data_AF-A0A2G9RKB4-F1
#
_entry.id   AF-A0A2G9RKB4-F1
#
_cell.length_a   1.000
_cell.length_b   1.000
_cell.length_c   1.000
_cell.angle_alpha   90.00
_cell.angle_beta   90.00
_cell.angle_gamma   90.00
#
_symmetry.space_group_name_H-M   'P 1'
#
loop_
_entity.id
_entity.type
_entity.pdbx_description
1 polymer ?
#
loop_
_entity_poly.entity_id
_entity_poly.type
_entity_poly.pdbx_seq_one_letter_code
_entity_poly.pdbx_strand_id
1 'polypeptide(L)'
;MPARALVPLYIGVSRSASDMFDRGQCGKVDLYGFSALWTYLQQWKSLFQQYDQDRSGSISFAELHQALSQMGYSLSPQFVQQVMTRYAPRSANMTLQLDGFIQVCTRLQSMTESFREKDTARSGSVRLSYDDFLTVFVGRLL
;
A
#
# COMPACT_ATOMS: atom_id res chain seq x y z
N MET A 1 7.97 17.02 2.94
CA MET A 1 8.52 15.76 2.38
C MET A 1 9.59 15.25 3.33
N PRO A 2 9.52 14.00 3.85
CA PRO A 2 10.05 12.90 3.06
C PRO A 2 9.34 11.53 3.26
N ALA A 3 8.80 10.95 2.19
CA ALA A 3 8.70 9.49 2.09
C ALA A 3 10.09 8.92 1.74
N ARG A 4 11.05 9.04 2.67
CA ARG A 4 12.42 8.52 2.50
C ARG A 4 12.52 7.00 2.73
N ALA A 5 11.42 6.37 3.08
CA ALA A 5 11.28 4.93 3.07
C ALA A 5 9.86 4.65 2.59
N LEU A 6 9.65 4.76 1.27
CA LEU A 6 8.68 3.88 0.62
C LEU A 6 8.91 2.52 1.26
N VAL A 7 7.86 1.99 1.91
CA VAL A 7 7.73 0.65 2.49
C VAL A 7 8.92 -0.19 2.10
N PRO A 8 9.79 -0.62 3.05
CA PRO A 8 11.12 -1.12 2.72
C PRO A 8 11.01 -1.95 1.46
N LEU A 9 11.79 -1.54 0.47
CA LEU A 9 11.91 -2.05 -0.91
C LEU A 9 12.18 -3.58 -0.98
N TYR A 10 11.99 -4.28 0.14
CA TYR A 10 12.14 -5.69 0.46
C TYR A 10 10.84 -6.48 0.47
N ILE A 11 9.67 -5.84 0.57
CA ILE A 11 8.41 -6.56 0.32
C ILE A 11 8.22 -6.62 -1.18
N GLY A 12 8.98 -7.53 -1.79
CA GLY A 12 9.24 -7.58 -3.22
C GLY A 12 7.97 -7.60 -4.07
N VAL A 13 7.49 -6.42 -4.43
CA VAL A 13 7.08 -6.16 -5.80
C VAL A 13 8.35 -5.78 -6.56
N SER A 14 9.35 -6.67 -6.53
CA SER A 14 10.22 -6.75 -7.69
C SER A 14 9.28 -7.07 -8.83
N ARG A 15 9.43 -6.39 -9.97
CA ARG A 15 8.59 -6.52 -11.17
C ARG A 15 8.26 -7.98 -11.55
N SER A 16 9.01 -8.94 -11.03
CA SER A 16 8.73 -10.37 -10.93
C SER A 16 7.35 -10.80 -10.41
N ALA A 17 6.64 -10.12 -9.51
CA ALA A 17 5.36 -10.67 -8.98
C ALA A 17 4.23 -10.67 -10.02
N SER A 18 4.09 -9.58 -10.78
CA SER A 18 3.17 -9.51 -11.93
C SER A 18 3.71 -10.27 -13.15
N ASP A 19 5.03 -10.25 -13.36
CA ASP A 19 5.70 -10.93 -14.48
C ASP A 19 5.80 -12.48 -14.27
N MET A 20 5.70 -12.97 -13.03
CA MET A 20 5.57 -14.41 -12.71
C MET A 20 4.13 -14.88 -12.76
N PHE A 21 3.15 -13.99 -12.57
CA PHE A 21 1.73 -14.31 -12.78
C PHE A 21 1.40 -14.43 -14.27
N ASP A 22 2.14 -13.73 -15.13
CA ASP A 22 1.89 -13.65 -16.58
C ASP A 22 2.74 -14.60 -17.44
N ARG A 23 3.64 -15.40 -16.84
CA ARG A 23 4.44 -16.44 -17.55
C ARG A 23 3.90 -17.85 -17.41
N GLY A 24 2.59 -17.97 -17.35
CA GLY A 24 1.92 -19.25 -17.56
C GLY A 24 0.45 -19.00 -17.88
N GLN A 25 0.08 -19.14 -19.16
CA GLN A 25 -1.32 -19.27 -19.62
C GLN A 25 -1.98 -20.57 -19.10
N CYS A 26 -1.90 -20.81 -17.80
CA CYS A 26 -2.32 -22.05 -17.14
C CYS A 26 -3.09 -21.76 -15.85
N GLY A 27 -3.00 -20.55 -15.26
CA GLY A 27 -3.71 -20.25 -14.00
C GLY A 27 -3.29 -21.14 -12.83
N LYS A 28 -2.15 -21.82 -12.92
CA LYS A 28 -1.58 -22.66 -11.86
C LYS A 28 -0.28 -22.04 -11.38
N VAL A 29 -0.26 -21.70 -10.10
CA VAL A 29 0.93 -21.28 -9.37
C VAL A 29 1.82 -22.52 -9.24
N ASP A 30 2.96 -22.55 -9.93
CA ASP A 30 3.99 -23.57 -9.72
C ASP A 30 4.56 -23.47 -8.29
N LEU A 31 5.16 -24.53 -7.74
CA LEU A 31 5.67 -24.59 -6.36
C LEU A 31 6.62 -23.42 -6.04
N TYR A 32 7.38 -22.96 -7.05
CA TYR A 32 8.22 -21.77 -6.97
C TYR A 32 7.43 -20.45 -6.87
N GLY A 33 6.30 -20.33 -7.57
CA GLY A 33 5.41 -19.18 -7.43
C GLY A 33 4.71 -19.16 -6.07
N PHE A 34 4.37 -20.34 -5.53
CA PHE A 34 3.74 -20.45 -4.21
C PHE A 34 4.71 -20.08 -3.09
N SER A 35 5.96 -20.52 -3.16
CA SER A 35 6.98 -20.18 -2.16
C SER A 35 7.27 -18.67 -2.13
N ALA A 36 7.29 -18.02 -3.30
CA ALA A 36 7.42 -16.56 -3.40
C ALA A 36 6.21 -15.82 -2.80
N LEU A 37 4.98 -16.23 -3.15
CA LEU A 37 3.76 -15.66 -2.59
C LEU A 37 3.66 -15.86 -1.07
N TRP A 38 4.01 -17.05 -0.59
CA TRP A 38 4.04 -17.34 0.83
C TRP A 38 5.03 -16.44 1.57
N THR A 39 6.24 -16.28 1.04
CA THR A 39 7.27 -15.40 1.61
C THR A 39 6.78 -13.94 1.65
N TYR A 40 6.13 -13.49 0.58
CA TYR A 40 5.51 -12.16 0.50
C TYR A 40 4.44 -11.96 1.59
N LEU A 41 3.54 -12.92 1.77
CA LEU A 41 2.52 -12.86 2.81
C LEU A 41 3.11 -12.88 4.23
N GLN A 42 4.19 -13.64 4.46
CA GLN A 42 4.87 -13.66 5.76
C GLN A 42 5.50 -12.30 6.08
N GLN A 43 6.09 -11.62 5.09
CA GLN A 43 6.64 -10.28 5.28
C GLN A 43 5.56 -9.26 5.63
N TRP A 44 4.42 -9.27 4.92
CA TRP A 44 3.28 -8.43 5.25
C TRP A 44 2.73 -8.71 6.65
N LYS A 45 2.64 -9.99 7.03
CA LYS A 45 2.20 -10.39 8.37
C LYS A 45 3.17 -9.88 9.45
N SER A 46 4.48 -10.00 9.23
CA SER A 46 5.47 -9.47 10.17
C SER A 46 5.39 -7.95 10.29
N LEU A 47 5.17 -7.24 9.18
CA LEU A 47 5.00 -5.80 9.19
C LEU A 47 3.71 -5.39 9.91
N PHE A 48 2.62 -6.10 9.66
CA PHE A 48 1.34 -5.88 10.35
C PHE A 48 1.48 -6.04 11.86
N GLN A 49 2.14 -7.10 12.32
CA GLN A 49 2.41 -7.35 13.75
C GLN A 49 3.33 -6.30 14.39
N GLN A 50 4.14 -5.60 13.60
CA GLN A 50 4.97 -4.50 14.10
C GLN A 50 4.13 -3.26 14.43
N TYR A 51 3.04 -3.05 13.69
CA TYR A 51 2.17 -1.89 13.86
C TYR A 51 0.97 -2.16 14.76
N ASP A 52 0.53 -3.42 14.87
CA ASP A 52 -0.44 -3.93 15.85
C ASP A 52 0.22 -3.98 17.24
N GLN A 53 0.33 -2.82 17.89
CA GLN A 53 1.08 -2.66 19.14
C GLN A 53 0.36 -3.33 20.31
N ASP A 54 -0.96 -3.29 20.30
CA ASP A 54 -1.79 -3.92 21.32
C ASP A 54 -2.00 -5.42 21.07
N ARG A 55 -1.53 -5.95 19.93
CA ARG A 55 -1.68 -7.34 19.49
C ARG A 55 -3.15 -7.77 19.44
N SER A 56 -4.04 -6.84 19.13
CA SER A 56 -5.47 -7.11 18.97
C SER A 56 -5.77 -7.97 17.75
N GLY A 57 -4.81 -8.12 16.82
CA GLY A 57 -5.01 -8.77 15.52
C GLY A 57 -5.68 -7.84 14.50
N SER A 58 -5.75 -6.54 14.80
CA SER A 58 -6.33 -5.52 13.94
C SER A 58 -5.62 -4.18 14.15
N ILE A 59 -5.60 -3.33 13.13
CA ILE A 59 -4.97 -2.00 13.22
C ILE A 59 -6.04 -0.96 13.51
N SER A 60 -5.90 -0.28 14.65
CA SER A 60 -6.74 0.85 15.04
C SER A 60 -6.36 2.14 14.29
N PHE A 61 -7.19 3.18 14.43
CA PHE A 61 -6.93 4.49 13.81
C PHE A 61 -5.58 5.07 14.24
N ALA A 62 -5.27 5.00 15.53
CA ALA A 62 -4.04 5.50 16.09
C ALA A 62 -2.81 4.75 15.53
N GLU A 63 -2.90 3.42 15.48
CA GLU A 63 -1.82 2.58 14.94
C GLU A 63 -1.62 2.79 13.44
N LEU A 64 -2.69 2.93 12.66
CA LEU A 64 -2.57 3.24 11.23
C LEU A 64 -1.91 4.60 11.01
N HIS A 65 -2.35 5.63 11.75
CA HIS A 65 -1.77 6.97 11.64
C HIS A 65 -0.28 6.96 11.98
N GLN A 66 0.10 6.25 13.05
CA GLN A 66 1.49 6.08 13.43
C GLN A 66 2.27 5.28 12.39
N ALA A 67 1.72 4.18 11.88
CA ALA A 67 2.36 3.34 10.85
C ALA A 67 2.65 4.14 9.59
N LEU A 68 1.66 4.87 9.08
CA LEU A 68 1.82 5.72 7.90
C LEU A 68 2.86 6.82 8.14
N SER A 69 2.89 7.42 9.33
CA SER A 69 3.93 8.38 9.70
C SER A 69 5.32 7.74 9.73
N GLN A 70 5.47 6.51 10.24
CA GLN A 70 6.74 5.79 10.25
C GLN A 70 7.19 5.37 8.84
N MET A 71 6.24 5.12 7.93
CA MET A 71 6.49 4.94 6.49
C MET A 71 6.82 6.26 5.76
N GLY A 72 6.86 7.38 6.46
CA GLY A 72 7.20 8.69 5.89
C GLY A 72 6.06 9.41 5.20
N TYR A 73 4.81 8.97 5.41
CA TYR A 73 3.63 9.69 4.97
C TYR A 73 3.23 10.76 5.99
N SER A 74 3.19 12.02 5.57
CA SER A 74 2.65 13.13 6.37
C SER A 74 1.20 13.40 5.96
N LEU A 75 0.28 12.54 6.41
CA LEU A 75 -1.14 12.61 6.06
C LEU A 75 -1.96 13.27 7.17
N SER A 76 -3.05 13.95 6.82
CA SER A 76 -3.94 14.55 7.81
C SER A 76 -4.76 13.47 8.55
N PRO A 77 -5.12 13.68 9.82
CA PRO A 77 -5.98 12.74 10.56
C PRO A 77 -7.30 12.47 9.84
N GLN A 78 -7.87 13.50 9.19
CA GLN A 78 -9.10 13.38 8.40
C GLN A 78 -8.94 12.42 7.22
N PHE A 79 -7.81 12.48 6.51
CA PHE A 79 -7.54 11.56 5.41
C PHE A 79 -7.38 10.12 5.91
N VAL A 80 -6.67 9.92 7.03
CA VAL A 80 -6.53 8.58 7.64
C VAL A 80 -7.89 8.02 8.08
N GLN A 81 -8.79 8.87 8.57
CA GLN A 81 -10.15 8.46 8.92
C GLN A 81 -10.98 8.07 7.68
N GLN A 82 -10.83 8.78 6.56
CA GLN A 82 -11.46 8.41 5.29
C GLN A 82 -10.96 7.06 4.78
N VAL A 83 -9.64 6.81 4.89
CA VAL A 83 -9.04 5.52 4.58
C VAL A 83 -9.64 4.42 5.46
N MET A 84 -9.69 4.63 6.78
CA MET A 84 -10.31 3.67 7.69
C MET A 84 -11.77 3.36 7.31
N THR A 85 -12.58 4.38 7.06
CA THR A 85 -14.00 4.20 6.72
C THR A 85 -14.19 3.43 5.40
N ARG A 86 -13.21 3.47 4.50
CA ARG A 86 -13.28 2.82 3.19
C ARG A 86 -12.82 1.36 3.23
N TYR A 87 -11.80 1.05 4.03
CA TYR A 87 -11.13 -0.27 4.00
C TYR A 87 -11.39 -1.11 5.25
N ALA A 88 -11.80 -0.51 6.37
CA ALA A 88 -12.21 -1.27 7.54
C ALA A 88 -13.62 -1.84 7.33
N PRO A 89 -13.88 -3.09 7.74
CA PRO A 89 -15.24 -3.61 7.78
C PRO A 89 -16.11 -2.73 8.66
N ARG A 90 -17.40 -2.61 8.31
CA ARG A 90 -18.40 -1.91 9.13
C ARG A 90 -18.61 -2.68 10.43
N SER A 91 -17.83 -2.32 11.43
CA SER A 91 -17.83 -2.88 12.78
C SER A 91 -17.82 -1.74 13.79
N ALA A 92 -18.27 -2.02 15.02
CA ALA A 92 -18.32 -1.04 16.10
C ALA A 92 -16.95 -0.36 16.37
N ASN A 93 -15.85 -1.08 16.14
CA ASN A 93 -14.51 -0.61 16.47
C ASN A 93 -13.72 -0.07 15.26
N MET A 94 -14.25 -0.20 14.04
CA MET A 94 -13.65 0.28 12.78
C MET A 94 -12.13 0.05 12.67
N THR A 95 -11.68 -1.20 12.84
CA THR A 95 -10.27 -1.59 12.76
C THR A 95 -9.94 -2.27 11.43
N LEU A 96 -8.69 -2.16 10.96
CA LEU A 96 -8.23 -2.80 9.73
C LEU A 96 -7.67 -4.19 10.01
N GLN A 97 -8.18 -5.18 9.27
CA GLN A 97 -7.57 -6.50 9.21
C GLN A 97 -6.36 -6.50 8.26
N LEU A 98 -5.59 -7.59 8.24
CA LEU A 98 -4.37 -7.72 7.43
C LEU A 98 -4.61 -7.40 5.95
N ASP A 99 -5.69 -7.93 5.36
CA ASP A 99 -6.05 -7.70 3.97
C ASP A 99 -6.36 -6.23 3.69
N GLY A 100 -7.13 -5.57 4.56
CA GLY A 100 -7.42 -4.14 4.47
C GLY A 100 -6.15 -3.28 4.60
N PHE A 101 -5.26 -3.64 5.53
CA PHE A 101 -3.97 -2.97 5.70
C PHE A 101 -3.07 -3.09 4.47
N ILE A 102 -2.96 -4.29 3.88
CA ILE A 102 -2.20 -4.52 2.64
C ILE A 102 -2.78 -3.68 1.50
N GLN A 103 -4.11 -3.65 1.35
CA GLN A 103 -4.77 -2.86 0.30
C GLN A 103 -4.51 -1.36 0.45
N VAL A 104 -4.54 -0.82 1.67
CA VAL A 104 -4.24 0.59 1.93
C VAL A 104 -2.79 0.90 1.57
N CYS A 105 -1.84 0.10 2.06
CA CYS A 105 -0.42 0.33 1.81
C CYS A 105 -0.07 0.25 0.33
N THR A 106 -0.58 -0.76 -0.39
CA THR A 106 -0.33 -0.95 -1.83
C THR A 106 -0.93 0.18 -2.65
N ARG A 107 -2.16 0.63 -2.36
CA ARG A 107 -2.75 1.78 -3.07
C ARG A 107 -2.02 3.09 -2.80
N LEU A 108 -1.66 3.36 -1.55
CA LEU A 108 -0.90 4.57 -1.21
C LEU A 108 0.46 4.58 -1.90
N GLN A 109 1.15 3.44 -1.93
CA GLN A 109 2.41 3.28 -2.64
C GLN A 109 2.25 3.58 -4.15
N SER A 110 1.27 2.95 -4.81
CA SER A 110 1.00 3.18 -6.23
C SER A 110 0.66 4.63 -6.52
N MET A 111 -0.18 5.29 -5.73
CA MET A 111 -0.52 6.70 -5.92
C MET A 111 0.67 7.63 -5.68
N THR A 112 1.49 7.31 -4.67
CA THR A 112 2.67 8.10 -4.32
C THR A 112 3.74 8.03 -5.39
N GLU A 113 3.95 6.87 -6.00
CA GLU A 113 4.88 6.74 -7.11
C GLU A 113 4.41 7.55 -8.34
N SER A 114 3.12 7.49 -8.71
CA SER A 114 2.58 8.36 -9.76
C SER A 114 2.79 9.84 -9.46
N PHE A 115 2.54 10.24 -8.22
CA PHE A 115 2.71 11.61 -7.80
C PHE A 115 4.17 12.05 -7.91
N ARG A 116 5.12 11.18 -7.51
CA ARG A 116 6.56 11.45 -7.58
C ARG A 116 7.09 11.53 -9.02
N GLU A 117 6.53 10.77 -9.95
CA GLU A 117 6.87 10.88 -11.37
C GLU A 117 6.54 12.27 -11.92
N LYS A 118 5.48 12.89 -11.40
CA LYS A 118 5.03 14.23 -11.83
C LYS A 118 5.59 15.37 -10.96
N ASP A 119 5.90 15.15 -9.68
CA ASP A 119 6.53 16.12 -8.76
C ASP A 119 8.06 16.15 -8.92
N THR A 120 8.53 16.56 -10.10
CA THR A 120 9.98 16.64 -10.41
C THR A 120 10.73 17.60 -9.49
N ALA A 121 10.05 18.65 -9.01
CA ALA A 121 10.59 19.64 -8.08
C ALA A 121 10.59 19.18 -6.61
N ARG A 122 9.97 18.02 -6.29
CA ARG A 122 9.79 17.50 -4.92
C ARG A 122 9.16 18.52 -3.97
N SER A 123 8.28 19.34 -4.51
CA SER A 123 7.64 20.44 -3.79
C SER A 123 6.45 19.98 -2.96
N GLY A 124 5.94 18.76 -3.20
CA GLY A 124 4.69 18.28 -2.62
C GLY A 124 3.45 18.85 -3.30
N SER A 125 3.60 19.49 -4.45
CA SER A 125 2.50 20.02 -5.26
C SER A 125 2.78 19.81 -6.74
N VAL A 126 1.78 19.34 -7.48
CA VAL A 126 1.88 19.08 -8.92
C VAL A 126 0.78 19.85 -9.63
N ARG A 127 1.12 20.49 -10.75
CA ARG A 127 0.13 21.03 -11.70
C ARG A 127 -0.01 20.03 -12.83
N LEU A 128 -1.21 19.53 -13.04
CA LEU A 128 -1.54 18.57 -14.10
C LEU A 128 -2.53 19.20 -15.07
N SER A 129 -2.35 18.93 -16.36
CA SER A 129 -3.42 19.09 -17.34
C SER A 129 -4.52 18.05 -17.08
N TYR A 130 -5.73 18.28 -17.60
CA TYR A 130 -6.81 17.30 -17.45
C TYR A 130 -6.45 15.92 -18.06
N ASP A 131 -5.77 15.92 -19.20
CA ASP A 131 -5.33 14.70 -19.87
C ASP A 131 -4.24 13.95 -19.08
N ASP A 132 -3.27 14.67 -18.51
CA ASP A 132 -2.27 14.09 -17.61
C ASP A 132 -2.90 13.51 -16.35
N PHE A 133 -3.90 14.20 -15.79
CA PHE A 133 -4.66 13.71 -14.65
C PHE A 133 -5.35 12.39 -15.01
N LEU A 134 -6.08 12.32 -16.12
CA LEU A 134 -6.73 11.08 -16.54
C LEU A 134 -5.71 9.97 -16.81
N THR A 135 -4.58 10.26 -17.45
CA THR A 135 -3.53 9.28 -17.73
C THR A 135 -2.96 8.67 -16.44
N VAL A 136 -2.70 9.50 -15.43
CA VAL A 136 -2.21 9.03 -14.12
C VAL A 136 -3.22 8.12 -13.42
N PHE A 137 -4.51 8.46 -13.48
CA PHE A 137 -5.54 7.68 -12.80
C PHE A 137 -5.93 6.42 -13.57
N VAL A 138 -6.07 6.49 -14.90
CA VAL A 138 -6.49 5.36 -15.75
C VAL A 138 -5.39 4.31 -15.85
N GLY A 139 -4.13 4.71 -16.05
CA GLY A 139 -3.01 3.78 -16.22
C GLY A 139 -2.66 2.94 -14.99
N ARG A 140 -3.28 3.20 -13.82
CA ARG A 140 -3.09 2.45 -12.58
C ARG A 140 -4.40 1.89 -11.98
N LEU A 141 -5.54 2.10 -12.63
CA LEU A 141 -6.84 1.52 -12.27
C LEU A 141 -7.21 0.29 -13.13
N LEU A 142 -6.50 0.09 -14.24
CA LEU A 142 -6.58 -1.06 -15.14
C LEU A 142 -5.30 -1.90 -15.02
#